data_AF-A0A536T2W9-F1
#
_entry.id   AF-A0A536T2W9-F1
#
_cell.length_a   1.000
_cell.length_b   1.000
_cell.length_c   1.000
_cell.angle_alpha   90.00
_cell.angle_beta   90.00
_cell.angle_gamma   90.00
#
_symmetry.space_group_name_H-M   'P 1'
#
loop_
_entity.id
_entity.type
_entity.pdbx_description
1 polymer ?
#
loop_
_entity_poly.entity_id
_entity_poly.type
_entity_poly.pdbx_seq_one_letter_code
_entity_poly.pdbx_strand_id
1 'polypeptide(L)'
;MRELRSVLSPLKSRLNGASEKAGELQRKFGIQVERGEDASARYDDIKDFLDAQVRGYSLPRLLLCNDKMSMANSVEGRAPFLDHEFVDLAFSMETTDLMVNGWRKFPLREAMRGLVPDEILFRKSKDTFNAPIFDYLRSEPIRRRVEEIFREPRTASIF
;
A
#
# COMPACT_ATOMS: atom_id res chain seq x y z
N MET A 1 21.16 3.71 -27.24
CA MET A 1 20.83 2.27 -27.01
C MET A 1 21.57 1.61 -25.84
N ARG A 2 22.72 2.14 -25.36
CA ARG A 2 23.51 1.52 -24.28
C ARG A 2 22.98 1.85 -22.86
N GLU A 3 22.34 3.00 -22.67
CA GLU A 3 21.78 3.46 -21.38
C GLU A 3 20.43 2.83 -21.00
N LEU A 4 19.57 2.49 -21.97
CA LEU A 4 18.31 1.81 -21.68
C LEU A 4 18.53 0.41 -21.10
N ARG A 5 19.62 -0.27 -21.45
CA ARG A 5 19.96 -1.60 -20.92
C ARG A 5 20.38 -1.56 -19.44
N SER A 6 21.05 -0.50 -18.98
CA SER A 6 21.49 -0.38 -17.58
C SER A 6 20.33 -0.01 -16.65
N VAL A 7 19.28 0.65 -17.15
CA VAL A 7 18.05 0.96 -16.40
C VAL A 7 17.08 -0.22 -16.40
N LEU A 8 17.02 -0.99 -17.48
CA LEU A 8 16.09 -2.12 -17.63
C LEU A 8 16.61 -3.42 -16.99
N SER A 9 17.92 -3.64 -16.86
CA SER A 9 18.45 -4.88 -16.26
C SER A 9 18.10 -5.05 -14.77
N PRO A 10 18.15 -4.01 -13.90
CA PRO A 10 17.72 -4.15 -12.52
C PRO A 10 16.20 -4.27 -12.42
N LEU A 11 15.45 -3.60 -13.31
CA LEU A 11 13.99 -3.69 -13.37
C LEU A 11 13.52 -5.10 -13.72
N LYS A 12 14.16 -5.75 -14.71
CA LYS A 12 13.91 -7.16 -15.05
C LYS A 12 14.23 -8.10 -13.89
N SER A 13 15.34 -7.89 -13.19
CA SER A 13 15.68 -8.71 -12.01
C SER A 13 14.66 -8.58 -10.86
N ARG A 14 14.08 -7.38 -10.65
CA ARG A 14 13.08 -7.11 -9.61
C ARG A 14 11.68 -7.62 -10.00
N LEU A 15 11.33 -7.55 -11.28
CA LEU A 15 10.11 -8.17 -11.82
C LEU A 15 10.18 -9.70 -11.76
N ASN A 16 11.36 -10.28 -12.02
CA ASN A 16 11.60 -11.71 -11.87
C ASN A 16 11.43 -12.18 -10.42
N GLY A 17 11.87 -11.40 -9.43
CA GLY A 17 11.69 -11.75 -8.01
C GLY A 17 10.23 -11.81 -7.54
N ALA A 18 9.33 -11.03 -8.15
CA ALA A 18 7.88 -11.14 -7.90
C ALA A 18 7.27 -12.39 -8.54
N SER A 19 7.77 -12.78 -9.72
CA SER A 19 7.38 -14.02 -10.42
C SER A 19 7.93 -15.28 -9.72
N GLU A 20 9.14 -15.23 -9.18
CA GLU A 20 9.73 -16.32 -8.39
C GLU A 20 8.97 -16.59 -7.10
N LYS A 21 8.56 -15.52 -6.37
CA LYS A 21 7.74 -15.65 -5.16
C LYS A 21 6.35 -16.20 -5.44
N ALA A 22 5.72 -15.77 -6.55
CA ALA A 22 4.46 -16.32 -7.00
C ALA A 22 4.60 -17.81 -7.35
N GLY A 23 5.68 -18.21 -8.04
CA GLY A 23 5.98 -19.61 -8.34
C GLY A 23 6.35 -20.46 -7.12
N GLU A 24 6.90 -19.88 -6.06
CA GLU A 24 7.16 -20.55 -4.78
C GLU A 24 5.85 -20.81 -4.02
N LEU A 25 4.95 -19.82 -3.95
CA LEU A 25 3.62 -19.94 -3.35
C LEU A 25 2.76 -20.97 -4.09
N GLN A 26 2.80 -20.97 -5.42
CA GLN A 26 2.17 -21.95 -6.29
C GLN A 26 2.63 -23.38 -5.97
N ARG A 27 3.94 -23.60 -5.89
CA ARG A 27 4.53 -24.93 -5.64
C ARG A 27 4.28 -25.44 -4.22
N LYS A 28 4.27 -24.54 -3.24
CA LYS A 28 4.18 -24.91 -1.82
C LYS A 28 2.74 -25.09 -1.34
N PHE A 29 1.78 -24.38 -1.93
CA PHE A 29 0.40 -24.35 -1.44
C PHE A 29 -0.67 -24.58 -2.52
N GLY A 30 -0.29 -24.79 -3.78
CA GLY A 30 -1.25 -24.99 -4.88
C GLY A 30 -2.09 -23.75 -5.21
N ILE A 31 -1.72 -22.58 -4.67
CA ILE A 31 -2.45 -21.32 -4.84
C ILE A 31 -2.04 -20.71 -6.19
N GLN A 32 -2.99 -20.63 -7.13
CA GLN A 32 -2.85 -19.81 -8.33
C GLN A 32 -2.82 -18.35 -7.91
N VAL A 33 -1.64 -17.71 -7.98
CA VAL A 33 -1.50 -16.28 -7.72
C VAL A 33 -1.83 -15.54 -9.01
N GLU A 34 -3.10 -15.26 -9.24
CA GLU A 34 -3.49 -14.34 -10.31
C GLU A 34 -3.11 -12.92 -9.89
N ARG A 35 -2.49 -12.18 -10.83
CA ARG A 35 -2.26 -10.75 -10.64
C ARG A 35 -3.64 -10.09 -10.63
N GLY A 36 -4.14 -9.80 -9.44
CA GLY A 36 -5.46 -9.17 -9.27
C GLY A 36 -5.61 -7.97 -10.19
N GLU A 37 -6.82 -7.79 -10.74
CA GLU A 37 -7.15 -6.66 -11.61
C GLU A 37 -6.69 -5.35 -10.96
N ASP A 38 -6.00 -4.53 -11.75
CA ASP A 38 -5.59 -3.22 -11.28
C ASP A 38 -6.84 -2.37 -11.04
N ALA A 39 -7.11 -2.04 -9.78
CA ALA A 39 -8.30 -1.27 -9.41
C ALA A 39 -8.35 0.10 -10.13
N SER A 40 -7.19 0.63 -10.56
CA SER A 40 -7.15 1.86 -11.36
C SER A 40 -7.57 1.68 -12.81
N ALA A 41 -7.59 0.45 -13.35
CA ALA A 41 -8.02 0.18 -14.73
C ALA A 41 -9.51 0.45 -14.97
N ARG A 42 -10.27 0.72 -13.90
CA ARG A 42 -11.69 1.12 -13.95
C ARG A 42 -11.90 2.63 -14.14
N TYR A 43 -10.82 3.42 -14.18
CA TYR A 43 -10.87 4.88 -14.24
C TYR A 43 -10.03 5.40 -15.40
N ASP A 44 -10.61 6.30 -16.20
CA ASP A 44 -9.91 6.94 -17.31
C ASP A 44 -9.00 8.10 -16.85
N ASP A 45 -9.40 8.80 -15.77
CA ASP A 45 -8.62 9.84 -15.11
C ASP A 45 -8.12 9.38 -13.73
N ILE A 46 -6.87 9.71 -13.41
CA ILE A 46 -6.29 9.48 -12.09
C ILE A 46 -6.99 10.30 -11.00
N LYS A 47 -7.52 11.49 -11.31
CA LYS A 47 -8.26 12.31 -10.35
C LYS A 47 -9.54 11.61 -9.89
N ASP A 48 -10.24 10.95 -10.80
CA ASP A 48 -11.43 10.15 -10.47
C ASP A 48 -11.06 8.96 -9.58
N PHE A 49 -9.95 8.29 -9.89
CA PHE A 49 -9.41 7.24 -9.03
C PHE A 49 -9.05 7.76 -7.63
N LEU A 50 -8.40 8.93 -7.54
CA LEU A 50 -8.03 9.55 -6.27
C LEU A 50 -9.25 9.99 -5.45
N ASP A 51 -10.26 10.57 -6.09
CA ASP A 51 -11.52 10.94 -5.44
C ASP A 51 -12.23 9.70 -4.86
N ALA A 52 -12.33 8.63 -5.65
CA ALA A 52 -12.89 7.37 -5.19
C ALA A 52 -12.10 6.79 -3.99
N GLN A 53 -10.78 6.90 -4.00
CA GLN A 53 -9.93 6.44 -2.90
C GLN A 53 -10.15 7.23 -1.61
N VAL A 54 -10.35 8.54 -1.71
CA VAL A 54 -10.63 9.45 -0.60
C VAL A 54 -12.03 9.21 -0.04
N ARG A 55 -13.03 9.05 -0.91
CA ARG A 55 -14.45 9.02 -0.48
C ARG A 55 -14.96 7.63 -0.12
N GLY A 56 -14.55 6.59 -0.84
CA GLY A 56 -15.26 5.30 -0.84
C GLY A 56 -14.42 4.06 -0.54
N TYR A 57 -13.11 4.10 -0.83
CA TYR A 57 -12.29 2.89 -0.79
C TYR A 57 -11.26 2.88 0.35
N SER A 58 -10.05 3.38 0.07
CA SER A 58 -8.93 3.19 0.99
C SER A 58 -9.01 4.08 2.23
N LEU A 59 -9.32 5.37 2.07
CA LEU A 59 -9.20 6.34 3.14
C LEU A 59 -10.18 6.09 4.30
N PRO A 60 -11.49 5.85 4.08
CA PRO A 60 -12.42 5.58 5.17
C PRO A 60 -12.00 4.37 6.01
N ARG A 61 -11.49 3.32 5.36
CA ARG A 61 -11.00 2.12 6.03
C ARG A 61 -9.75 2.40 6.87
N LEU A 62 -8.79 3.17 6.33
CA LEU A 62 -7.58 3.55 7.05
C LEU A 62 -7.89 4.41 8.27
N LEU A 63 -8.81 5.38 8.14
CA LEU A 63 -9.24 6.22 9.24
C LEU A 63 -9.95 5.42 10.33
N LEU A 64 -10.85 4.51 9.96
CA LEU A 64 -11.51 3.63 10.92
C LEU A 64 -10.51 2.77 11.70
N CYS A 65 -9.52 2.20 11.01
CA CYS A 65 -8.48 1.41 11.66
C CYS A 65 -7.64 2.27 12.61
N ASN A 66 -7.21 3.45 12.17
CA ASN A 66 -6.42 4.38 12.98
C ASN A 66 -7.18 4.83 14.23
N ASP A 67 -8.44 5.22 14.08
CA ASP A 67 -9.30 5.66 15.19
C ASP A 67 -9.49 4.54 16.23
N LYS A 68 -9.88 3.34 15.79
CA LYS A 68 -10.04 2.19 16.70
C LYS A 68 -8.77 1.84 17.46
N MET A 69 -7.61 1.84 16.79
CA MET A 69 -6.34 1.48 17.43
C MET A 69 -5.85 2.56 18.40
N SER A 70 -5.99 3.83 18.03
CA SER A 70 -5.53 4.96 18.84
C SER A 70 -6.41 5.17 20.08
N MET A 71 -7.74 5.19 19.91
CA MET A 71 -8.70 5.36 20.99
C MET A 71 -8.70 4.19 21.99
N ALA A 72 -8.40 2.96 21.54
CA ALA A 72 -8.17 1.83 22.43
C ALA A 72 -7.01 2.06 23.44
N ASN A 73 -6.11 2.99 23.13
CA ASN A 73 -4.97 3.37 23.98
C ASN A 73 -5.10 4.81 24.51
N SER A 74 -6.28 5.43 24.45
CA SER A 74 -6.51 6.83 24.84
C SER A 74 -5.58 7.83 24.14
N VAL A 75 -5.16 7.53 22.91
CA VAL A 75 -4.32 8.40 22.08
C VAL A 75 -5.18 9.01 20.98
N GLU A 76 -5.05 10.31 20.74
CA GLU A 76 -5.69 11.00 19.62
C GLU A 76 -4.75 10.99 18.40
N GLY A 77 -5.12 10.26 17.34
CA GLY A 77 -4.40 10.26 16.07
C GLY A 77 -4.92 11.32 15.10
N ARG A 78 -4.10 12.32 14.75
CA ARG A 78 -4.45 13.34 13.75
C ARG A 78 -3.95 12.97 12.35
N ALA A 79 -4.65 13.44 11.33
CA ALA A 79 -4.30 13.25 9.91
C ALA A 79 -4.09 14.60 9.21
N PRO A 80 -2.94 15.28 9.38
CA PRO A 80 -2.71 16.64 8.86
C PRO A 80 -2.87 16.80 7.36
N PHE A 81 -2.59 15.74 6.57
CA PHE A 81 -2.78 15.74 5.12
C PHE A 81 -4.25 15.66 4.67
N LEU A 82 -5.18 15.49 5.60
CA LEU A 82 -6.63 15.52 5.33
C LEU A 82 -7.29 16.80 5.82
N ASP A 83 -6.50 17.83 6.11
CA ASP A 83 -7.08 19.15 6.27
C ASP A 83 -7.77 19.58 4.96
N HIS A 84 -8.95 20.19 5.10
CA HIS A 84 -9.79 20.56 3.98
C HIS A 84 -9.11 21.52 3.00
N GLU A 85 -8.37 22.53 3.47
CA GLU A 85 -7.67 23.47 2.60
C GLU A 85 -6.55 22.77 1.82
N PHE A 86 -5.85 21.83 2.48
CA PHE A 86 -4.81 21.04 1.84
C PHE A 86 -5.38 20.10 0.78
N VAL A 87 -6.50 19.44 1.07
CA VAL A 87 -7.18 18.54 0.14
C VAL A 87 -7.71 19.31 -1.07
N ASP A 88 -8.37 20.44 -0.85
CA ASP A 88 -8.91 21.28 -1.92
C ASP A 88 -7.79 21.77 -2.86
N LEU A 89 -6.66 22.22 -2.29
CA LEU A 89 -5.47 22.59 -3.06
C LEU A 89 -4.92 21.40 -3.86
N ALA A 90 -4.85 20.22 -3.27
CA ALA A 90 -4.33 19.04 -3.96
C ALA A 90 -5.21 18.61 -5.13
N PHE A 91 -6.54 18.74 -5.01
CA PHE A 91 -7.49 18.42 -6.08
C PHE A 91 -7.58 19.51 -7.17
N SER A 92 -7.26 20.76 -6.83
CA SER A 92 -7.22 21.86 -7.81
C SER A 92 -6.00 21.80 -8.74
N MET A 93 -4.92 21.11 -8.36
CA MET A 93 -3.72 20.96 -9.19
C MET A 93 -3.95 20.04 -10.39
N GLU A 94 -3.31 20.30 -11.52
CA GLU A 94 -3.38 19.40 -12.67
C GLU A 94 -2.61 18.10 -12.40
N THR A 95 -3.04 17.01 -13.04
CA THR A 95 -2.39 15.70 -12.88
C THR A 95 -0.90 15.75 -13.23
N THR A 96 -0.55 16.58 -14.22
CA THR A 96 0.83 16.83 -14.66
C THR A 96 1.69 17.50 -13.57
N ASP A 97 1.07 18.27 -12.67
CA ASP A 97 1.78 18.93 -11.57
C ASP A 97 2.05 17.92 -10.44
N LEU A 98 1.14 16.98 -10.20
CA LEU A 98 1.25 15.94 -9.18
C LEU A 98 2.32 14.89 -9.55
N MET A 99 2.54 14.67 -10.85
CA MET A 99 3.44 13.67 -11.41
C MET A 99 4.37 14.26 -12.46
N VAL A 100 5.60 14.59 -12.05
CA VAL A 100 6.60 15.23 -12.92
C VAL A 100 7.77 14.27 -13.14
N ASN A 101 8.14 14.02 -14.41
CA ASN A 101 9.30 13.20 -14.78
C ASN A 101 9.33 11.80 -14.11
N GLY A 102 8.16 11.18 -13.95
CA GLY A 102 8.00 9.87 -13.30
C GLY A 102 8.04 9.91 -11.76
N TRP A 103 8.14 11.10 -11.16
CA TRP A 103 8.07 11.30 -9.71
C TRP A 103 6.66 11.64 -9.28
N ARG A 104 6.11 10.83 -8.38
CA ARG A 104 4.81 11.07 -7.73
C ARG A 104 4.97 11.98 -6.52
N LYS A 105 3.90 12.70 -6.16
CA LYS A 105 3.88 13.64 -5.03
C LYS A 105 4.89 14.77 -5.23
N PHE A 106 5.07 15.21 -6.47
CA PHE A 106 6.13 16.16 -6.82
C PHE A 106 6.00 17.50 -6.07
N PRO A 107 4.81 18.13 -5.96
CA PRO A 107 4.67 19.39 -5.23
C PRO A 107 5.05 19.26 -3.76
N LEU A 108 4.68 18.14 -3.12
CA LEU A 108 5.06 17.85 -1.73
C LEU A 108 6.57 17.66 -1.57
N ARG A 109 7.25 17.03 -2.54
CA ARG A 109 8.71 16.85 -2.48
C ARG A 109 9.43 18.19 -2.58
N GLU A 110 9.00 19.03 -3.52
CA GLU A 110 9.56 20.37 -3.70
C GLU A 110 9.31 21.25 -2.47
N ALA A 111 8.09 21.25 -1.92
CA ALA A 111 7.75 22.01 -0.71
C ALA A 111 8.56 21.62 0.53
N MET A 112 9.07 20.38 0.59
CA MET A 112 9.85 19.86 1.73
C MET A 112 11.36 19.99 1.55
N ARG A 113 11.85 20.55 0.44
CA ARG A 113 13.28 20.79 0.24
C ARG A 113 13.85 21.69 1.35
N GLY A 114 15.03 21.34 1.83
CA GLY A 114 15.70 22.04 2.94
C GLY A 114 15.16 21.66 4.32
N LEU A 115 13.98 21.03 4.43
CA LEU A 115 13.44 20.48 5.69
C LEU A 115 13.75 18.98 5.84
N VAL A 116 13.72 18.24 4.73
CA VAL A 116 13.95 16.80 4.68
C VAL A 116 15.17 16.52 3.79
N PRO A 117 16.09 15.62 4.19
CA PRO A 117 17.22 15.22 3.35
C PRO A 117 16.80 14.74 1.96
N ASP A 118 17.54 15.15 0.93
CA ASP A 118 17.26 14.80 -0.47
C ASP A 118 17.23 13.28 -0.71
N GLU A 119 18.02 12.51 0.02
CA GLU A 119 18.01 11.05 -0.04
C GLU A 119 16.67 10.44 0.36
N ILE A 120 15.94 11.06 1.29
CA ILE A 120 14.60 10.67 1.70
C ILE A 120 13.58 11.22 0.71
N LEU A 121 13.72 12.50 0.32
CA LEU A 121 12.81 13.17 -0.62
C LEU A 121 12.80 12.56 -2.01
N PHE A 122 13.91 11.98 -2.48
CA PHE A 122 14.00 11.34 -3.79
C PHE A 122 14.19 9.83 -3.69
N ARG A 123 13.76 9.24 -2.57
CA ARG A 123 13.70 7.79 -2.44
C ARG A 123 12.66 7.20 -3.41
N LYS A 124 13.10 6.29 -4.27
CA LYS A 124 12.23 5.55 -5.20
C LYS A 124 11.55 4.36 -4.56
N SER A 125 12.18 3.73 -3.56
CA SER A 125 11.55 2.65 -2.81
C SER A 125 10.37 3.19 -2.01
N LYS A 126 9.24 2.49 -2.10
CA LYS A 126 8.10 2.65 -1.18
C LYS A 126 8.09 1.40 -0.31
N ASP A 127 8.53 1.56 0.92
CA ASP A 127 8.37 0.49 1.90
C ASP A 127 6.99 0.58 2.52
N THR A 128 6.43 -0.58 2.81
CA THR A 128 5.12 -0.69 3.44
C THR A 128 5.36 -0.95 4.92
N PHE A 129 4.57 -0.31 5.79
CA PHE A 129 4.55 -0.64 7.21
C PHE A 129 3.71 -1.89 7.43
N ASN A 130 4.22 -3.04 6.98
CA ASN A 130 3.54 -4.31 7.19
C ASN A 130 3.89 -4.82 8.58
N ALA A 131 2.88 -5.07 9.41
CA ALA A 131 3.06 -5.90 10.59
C ALA A 131 3.56 -7.30 10.15
N PRO A 132 4.42 -7.97 10.93
CA PRO A 132 4.91 -9.31 10.64
C PRO A 132 3.82 -10.36 10.89
N ILE A 133 2.69 -10.24 10.19
CA ILE A 133 1.46 -10.98 10.47
C ILE A 133 1.66 -12.49 10.31
N PHE A 134 2.45 -12.92 9.34
CA PHE A 134 2.75 -14.33 9.14
C PHE A 134 3.58 -14.92 10.27
N ASP A 135 4.53 -14.17 10.80
CA ASP A 135 5.35 -14.62 11.93
C ASP A 135 4.50 -14.65 13.21
N TYR A 136 3.62 -13.66 13.37
CA TYR A 136 2.65 -13.65 14.47
C TYR A 136 1.67 -14.82 14.40
N LEU A 137 1.09 -15.12 13.23
CA LEU A 137 0.18 -16.26 13.03
C LEU A 137 0.86 -17.61 13.25
N ARG A 138 2.18 -17.70 12.98
CA ARG A 138 2.98 -18.91 13.25
C ARG A 138 3.44 -19.03 14.70
N SER A 139 3.31 -17.98 15.50
CA SER A 139 3.68 -18.03 16.92
C SER A 139 2.76 -18.99 17.68
N GLU A 140 3.33 -19.80 18.57
CA GLU A 140 2.61 -20.91 19.21
C GLU A 140 1.30 -20.51 19.95
N PRO A 141 1.21 -19.38 20.68
CA PRO A 141 -0.05 -18.98 21.31
C PRO A 141 -1.15 -18.68 20.29
N ILE A 142 -0.78 -18.05 19.17
CA ILE A 142 -1.74 -17.60 18.15
C ILE A 142 -2.12 -18.74 17.23
N ARG A 143 -1.14 -19.53 16.76
CA ARG A 143 -1.38 -20.71 15.92
C ARG A 143 -2.37 -21.65 16.61
N ARG A 144 -2.13 -21.97 17.88
CA ARG A 144 -3.03 -22.83 18.66
C ARG A 144 -4.43 -22.25 18.76
N ARG A 145 -4.55 -20.95 19.07
CA ARG A 145 -5.85 -20.30 19.19
C ARG A 145 -6.63 -20.32 17.88
N VAL A 146 -5.95 -20.11 16.75
CA VAL A 146 -6.54 -20.18 15.42
C VAL A 146 -7.03 -21.61 15.14
N GLU A 147 -6.21 -22.63 15.40
CA GLU A 147 -6.59 -24.04 15.22
C GLU A 147 -7.79 -24.45 16.07
N GLU A 148 -7.88 -23.96 17.31
CA GLU A 148 -9.04 -24.18 18.18
C GLU A 148 -10.31 -23.61 17.57
N ILE A 149 -10.28 -22.36 17.09
CA ILE A 149 -11.43 -21.70 16.48
C ILE A 149 -11.94 -22.50 15.27
N PHE A 150 -11.05 -23.02 14.43
CA PHE A 150 -11.46 -23.85 13.28
C PHE A 150 -12.10 -25.19 13.67
N ARG A 151 -11.82 -25.71 14.88
CA ARG A 151 -12.45 -26.94 15.40
C ARG A 151 -13.79 -26.69 16.09
N GLU A 152 -14.16 -25.43 16.34
CA GLU A 152 -15.43 -25.11 16.97
C GLU A 152 -16.61 -25.43 16.02
N PRO A 153 -17.72 -26.01 16.50
CA PRO A 153 -18.85 -26.43 15.67
C PRO A 153 -19.44 -25.32 14.78
N ARG A 154 -19.38 -24.06 15.25
CA ARG A 154 -19.85 -22.87 14.53
C ARG A 154 -19.02 -22.50 13.30
N THR A 155 -17.78 -22.97 13.24
CA THR A 155 -16.84 -22.69 12.14
C THR A 155 -16.66 -23.92 11.26
N ALA A 156 -16.70 -25.11 11.86
CA ALA A 156 -16.67 -26.38 11.15
C ALA A 156 -17.86 -26.61 10.21
N SER A 157 -18.96 -25.85 10.34
CA SER A 157 -20.11 -25.90 9.44
C SER A 157 -19.99 -25.00 8.19
N ILE A 158 -18.97 -24.14 8.12
CA ILE A 158 -18.76 -23.18 7.01
C ILE A 158 -17.83 -23.78 5.94
N PHE A 159 -17.07 -24.82 6.30
CA PHE A 159 -16.12 -25.54 5.45
C PHE A 159 -16.53 -27.01 5.33
#